data_AF-A0A2H8TI34-F1
#
_entry.id   AF-A0A2H8TI34-F1
#
_cell.length_a   1.000
_cell.length_b   1.000
_cell.length_c   1.000
_cell.angle_alpha   90.00
_cell.angle_beta   90.00
_cell.angle_gamma   90.00
#
_symmetry.space_group_name_H-M   'P 1'
#
loop_
_entity.id
_entity.type
_entity.pdbx_description
1 polymer ?
#
loop_
_entity_poly.entity_id
_entity_poly.type
_entity_poly.pdbx_seq_one_letter_code
_entity_poly.pdbx_strand_id
1 'polypeptide(L)'
;MPLIQVDVKMLPMKVHYFLFMGGVAPMTSFLPTIAKQLGYSTVVVGTIFSILPILSLIIKPIIGAIVDQFRVKKLIFLTFILLSGLTAFSLMFVPEIPLNTTVELNCHDATYLNVCLDDDVPLSKCNINRVKENIGGTFGCELKCNSSVHFRKEMCSNWGFKEYCSLSKLPNVNTINYYEPNSSQIVKTKSIKNYYNDDYAYLFVLLDIIHTVDVNNCFYFKIKSAKFYFNESQGVNHTPVCDTSLRSQCKVQCSNEVIMDLITPQKFKGSVLELNQFWIFFLLVSLFWVGQAIIYSLGDSICFDQLGNKPNLYGKQRCWGAIGWGIFSILAGWLLDLFSSSDVYKNYLPIYFLCLLVLLCNFFVASKLKVTETKISTNIFKDLGKLLMEVKVLGFLTWAIVVGICTGMIWQYLFWYIEDVASMNKCNTQHWIKTLQGLISGVQCFGGEVPFFFWSGWIMKRLGHLNCMSLILGVFAFRFFAYSILTNPIWVLVIELTNGITFGLAYAVLMSYASILALPGSESTMIGLVGGVFEGIGVSLGSLIGGCLYDNYGGAQTFRLFAYGSALMCVIHLLCQKILKSNKKLSFSTHY
;
A
#
# COMPACT_ATOMS: atom_id res chain seq x y z
N MET A 1 12.79 11.97 46.57
CA MET A 1 12.03 10.95 45.82
C MET A 1 12.79 10.66 44.54
N PRO A 2 13.20 9.41 44.25
CA PRO A 2 13.88 9.14 42.99
C PRO A 2 12.88 9.36 41.84
N LEU A 3 13.24 10.20 40.87
CA LEU A 3 12.36 10.66 39.79
C LEU A 3 11.88 9.55 38.83
N ILE A 4 12.39 8.32 38.95
CA ILE A 4 12.06 7.18 38.08
C ILE A 4 12.07 5.89 38.92
N GLN A 5 10.95 5.52 39.54
CA GLN A 5 10.74 4.14 39.97
C GLN A 5 10.28 3.33 38.75
N VAL A 6 11.20 2.54 38.17
CA VAL A 6 10.85 1.61 37.11
C VAL A 6 10.02 0.48 37.70
N ASP A 7 8.73 0.43 37.37
CA ASP A 7 7.88 -0.71 37.73
C ASP A 7 8.32 -1.95 36.94
N VAL A 8 9.21 -2.74 37.56
CA VAL A 8 9.79 -3.95 36.98
C VAL A 8 8.72 -5.01 36.69
N LYS A 9 7.57 -4.98 37.38
CA LYS A 9 6.47 -5.95 37.15
C LYS A 9 5.78 -5.72 35.82
N MET A 10 5.65 -4.45 35.40
CA MET A 10 5.02 -4.06 34.12
C MET A 10 6.02 -4.01 32.96
N LEU A 11 7.32 -4.21 33.21
CA LEU A 11 8.35 -4.16 32.19
C LEU A 11 8.11 -5.13 31.02
N PRO A 12 7.73 -6.41 31.24
CA PRO A 12 7.45 -7.32 30.13
C PRO A 12 6.32 -6.82 29.23
N MET A 13 5.29 -6.17 29.78
CA MET A 13 4.17 -5.63 29.02
C MET A 13 4.60 -4.42 28.17
N LYS A 14 5.44 -3.54 28.73
CA LYS A 14 6.03 -2.41 27.98
C LYS A 14 6.88 -2.88 26.81
N VAL A 15 7.74 -3.87 27.06
CA VAL A 15 8.61 -4.46 26.04
C VAL A 15 7.76 -5.18 24.98
N HIS A 16 6.68 -5.86 25.37
CA HIS A 16 5.73 -6.44 24.43
C HIS A 16 5.12 -5.37 23.51
N TYR A 17 4.57 -4.27 24.04
CA TYR A 17 4.03 -3.20 23.20
C TYR A 17 5.10 -2.63 22.25
N PHE A 18 6.30 -2.40 22.76
CA PHE A 18 7.42 -1.90 21.97
C PHE A 18 7.79 -2.83 20.81
N LEU A 19 8.00 -4.12 21.08
CA LEU A 19 8.41 -5.10 20.08
C LEU A 19 7.27 -5.48 19.14
N PHE A 20 6.05 -5.66 19.63
CA PHE A 20 4.92 -6.01 18.77
C PHE A 20 4.61 -4.91 17.76
N MET A 21 4.46 -3.67 18.23
CA MET A 21 4.21 -2.53 17.35
C MET A 21 5.41 -2.26 16.46
N GLY A 22 6.62 -2.40 16.99
CA GLY A 22 7.86 -2.27 16.23
C GLY A 22 8.01 -3.32 15.12
N GLY A 23 7.64 -4.58 15.35
CA GLY A 23 7.72 -5.64 14.34
C GLY A 23 6.69 -5.47 13.23
N VAL A 24 5.49 -5.03 13.59
CA VAL A 24 4.36 -4.85 12.65
C VAL A 24 4.45 -3.55 11.84
N ALA A 25 5.05 -2.50 12.41
CA ALA A 25 5.08 -1.16 11.80
C ALA A 25 5.73 -1.10 10.42
N PRO A 26 6.93 -1.70 10.18
CA PRO A 26 7.54 -1.77 8.86
C PRO A 26 6.59 -2.38 7.83
N MET A 27 6.03 -3.54 8.17
CA MET A 27 5.19 -4.26 7.23
C MET A 27 3.93 -3.47 6.90
N THR A 28 3.25 -2.94 7.92
CA THR A 28 1.98 -2.20 7.74
C THR A 28 2.18 -0.88 7.01
N SER A 29 3.24 -0.14 7.31
CA SER A 29 3.49 1.17 6.69
C SER A 29 3.85 1.06 5.21
N PHE A 30 4.63 0.04 4.84
CA PHE A 30 5.10 -0.13 3.46
C PHE A 30 4.21 -1.04 2.60
N LEU A 31 3.20 -1.73 3.18
CA LEU A 31 2.33 -2.66 2.45
C LEU A 31 1.63 -2.04 1.22
N PRO A 32 1.10 -0.80 1.24
CA PRO A 32 0.55 -0.18 0.03
C PRO A 32 1.59 0.02 -1.07
N THR A 33 2.83 0.35 -0.70
CA THR A 33 3.94 0.53 -1.66
C THR A 33 4.49 -0.80 -2.19
N ILE A 34 4.41 -1.87 -1.39
CA ILE A 34 4.68 -3.24 -1.85
C ILE A 34 3.61 -3.66 -2.87
N ALA A 35 2.33 -3.41 -2.57
CA ALA A 35 1.23 -3.71 -3.48
C ALA A 35 1.35 -2.95 -4.81
N LYS A 36 1.77 -1.67 -4.75
CA LYS A 36 2.09 -0.87 -5.94
C LYS A 36 3.20 -1.52 -6.78
N GLN A 37 4.30 -1.96 -6.15
CA GLN A 37 5.40 -2.63 -6.87
C GLN A 37 5.00 -3.99 -7.45
N LEU A 38 4.08 -4.71 -6.80
CA LEU A 38 3.50 -5.95 -7.34
C LEU A 38 2.56 -5.72 -8.55
N GLY A 39 2.26 -4.47 -8.90
CA GLY A 39 1.44 -4.09 -10.05
C GLY A 39 -0.05 -3.89 -9.78
N TYR A 40 -0.47 -3.87 -8.50
CA TYR A 40 -1.87 -3.62 -8.13
C TYR A 40 -2.24 -2.14 -8.29
N SER A 41 -3.44 -1.87 -8.82
CA SER A 41 -3.97 -0.50 -8.90
C SER A 41 -4.44 0.03 -7.55
N THR A 42 -4.58 1.36 -7.43
CA THR A 42 -5.07 2.00 -6.20
C THR A 42 -6.48 1.56 -5.81
N VAL A 43 -7.35 1.25 -6.79
CA VAL A 43 -8.70 0.73 -6.53
C VAL A 43 -8.66 -0.67 -5.91
N VAL A 44 -7.79 -1.55 -6.43
CA VAL A 44 -7.64 -2.91 -5.88
C VAL A 44 -7.09 -2.84 -4.46
N VAL A 45 -6.04 -2.03 -4.25
CA VAL A 45 -5.46 -1.83 -2.93
C VAL A 45 -6.48 -1.25 -1.96
N GLY A 46 -7.24 -0.22 -2.36
CA GLY A 46 -8.34 0.34 -1.57
C GLY A 46 -9.43 -0.65 -1.22
N THR A 47 -9.75 -1.56 -2.15
CA THR A 47 -10.73 -2.63 -1.92
C THR A 47 -10.22 -3.64 -0.90
N ILE A 48 -8.96 -4.09 -1.02
CA ILE A 48 -8.34 -4.98 -0.04
C ILE A 48 -8.38 -4.32 1.35
N PHE A 49 -7.85 -3.10 1.49
CA PHE A 49 -7.82 -2.37 2.76
C PHE A 49 -9.20 -1.91 3.25
N SER A 50 -10.25 -2.01 2.43
CA SER A 50 -11.64 -1.88 2.89
C SER A 50 -12.18 -3.18 3.47
N ILE A 51 -11.75 -4.34 2.99
CA ILE A 51 -12.21 -5.64 3.48
C ILE A 51 -11.52 -6.00 4.80
N LEU A 52 -10.22 -5.69 4.94
CA LEU A 52 -9.43 -6.09 6.12
C LEU A 52 -9.99 -5.59 7.47
N PRO A 53 -10.36 -4.30 7.64
CA PRO A 53 -10.87 -3.83 8.92
C PRO A 53 -12.27 -4.37 9.23
N ILE A 54 -13.11 -4.58 8.20
CA ILE A 54 -14.42 -5.23 8.35
C ILE A 54 -14.25 -6.68 8.81
N LEU A 55 -13.29 -7.40 8.21
CA LEU A 55 -12.96 -8.76 8.62
C LEU A 55 -12.48 -8.79 10.08
N SER A 56 -11.62 -7.86 10.49
CA SER A 56 -11.20 -7.72 11.89
C SER A 56 -12.35 -7.38 12.84
N LEU A 57 -13.29 -6.53 12.44
CA LEU A 57 -14.46 -6.18 13.24
C LEU A 57 -15.31 -7.41 13.59
N ILE A 58 -15.44 -8.35 12.66
CA ILE A 58 -16.21 -9.60 12.86
C ILE A 58 -15.40 -10.63 13.64
N ILE A 59 -14.10 -10.78 13.35
CA ILE A 59 -13.27 -11.83 13.95
C ILE A 59 -12.91 -11.52 15.42
N LYS A 60 -12.68 -10.25 15.79
CA LYS A 60 -12.31 -9.85 17.15
C LYS A 60 -13.30 -10.40 18.21
N PRO A 61 -14.63 -10.20 18.08
CA PRO A 61 -15.62 -10.79 19.01
C PRO A 61 -15.65 -12.31 19.02
N ILE A 62 -15.52 -12.97 17.87
CA ILE A 62 -15.56 -14.44 17.76
C ILE A 62 -14.38 -15.05 18.54
N ILE A 63 -13.16 -14.54 18.30
CA ILE A 63 -11.97 -15.02 19.00
C ILE A 63 -12.03 -14.66 20.49
N GLY A 64 -12.55 -13.48 20.84
CA GLY A 64 -12.82 -13.11 22.23
C GLY A 64 -13.72 -14.15 22.93
N ALA A 65 -14.87 -14.49 22.33
CA ALA A 65 -15.78 -15.49 22.87
C ALA A 65 -15.14 -16.88 23.02
N ILE A 66 -14.32 -17.31 22.04
CA ILE A 66 -13.57 -18.57 22.11
C ILE A 66 -12.56 -18.54 23.26
N VAL A 67 -11.78 -17.46 23.38
CA VAL A 67 -10.81 -17.27 24.46
C VAL A 67 -11.49 -17.37 25.82
N ASP A 68 -12.64 -16.72 25.99
CA ASP A 68 -13.36 -16.68 27.25
C ASP A 68 -14.02 -18.04 27.60
N GLN A 69 -14.55 -18.74 26.60
CA GLN A 69 -15.19 -20.05 26.76
C GLN A 69 -14.17 -21.14 27.14
N PHE A 70 -13.05 -21.18 26.42
CA PHE A 70 -12.04 -22.24 26.57
C PHE A 70 -10.90 -21.87 27.55
N ARG A 71 -10.82 -20.62 28.01
CA ARG A 71 -9.78 -20.10 28.93
C ARG A 71 -8.36 -20.36 28.44
N VAL A 72 -8.15 -20.11 27.14
CA VAL A 72 -6.89 -20.32 26.43
C VAL A 72 -6.27 -19.00 25.98
N LYS A 73 -6.48 -17.90 26.72
CA LYS A 73 -6.06 -16.53 26.34
C LYS A 73 -4.58 -16.48 25.99
N LYS A 74 -3.73 -17.07 26.84
CA LYS A 74 -2.27 -17.11 26.63
C LYS A 74 -1.87 -17.91 25.38
N LEU A 75 -2.50 -19.06 25.15
CA LEU A 75 -2.19 -19.92 24.01
C LEU A 75 -2.54 -19.21 22.70
N ILE A 76 -3.76 -18.68 22.59
CA ILE A 76 -4.22 -17.95 21.40
C ILE A 76 -3.32 -16.73 21.14
N PHE A 77 -3.02 -15.96 22.18
CA PHE A 77 -2.15 -14.78 22.06
C PHE A 77 -0.76 -15.12 21.51
N LEU A 78 -0.10 -16.16 22.04
CA LEU A 78 1.23 -16.58 21.58
C LEU A 78 1.20 -17.17 20.17
N THR A 79 0.19 -17.97 19.84
CA THR A 79 0.03 -18.57 18.50
C THR A 79 -0.15 -17.49 17.44
N PHE A 80 -0.98 -16.47 17.70
CA PHE A 80 -1.19 -15.38 16.74
C PHE A 80 0.04 -14.49 16.57
N ILE A 81 0.86 -14.27 17.63
CA ILE A 81 2.15 -13.55 17.49
C ILE A 81 3.07 -14.30 16.50
N LEU A 82 3.22 -15.61 16.67
CA LEU A 82 4.05 -16.42 15.78
C LEU A 82 3.49 -16.46 14.35
N LEU A 83 2.17 -16.68 14.22
CA LEU A 83 1.49 -16.70 12.93
C LEU A 83 1.61 -15.36 12.18
N SER A 84 1.55 -14.24 12.90
CA SER A 84 1.72 -12.90 12.30
C SER A 84 3.13 -12.70 11.74
N GLY A 85 4.16 -13.18 12.44
CA GLY A 85 5.54 -13.15 11.94
C GLY A 85 5.75 -14.05 10.72
N LEU A 86 5.20 -15.27 10.76
CA LEU A 86 5.30 -16.21 9.64
C LEU A 86 4.54 -15.71 8.41
N THR A 87 3.32 -15.19 8.57
CA THR A 87 2.51 -14.66 7.46
C THR A 87 3.13 -13.42 6.84
N ALA A 88 3.70 -12.51 7.66
CA ALA A 88 4.47 -11.37 7.16
C ALA A 88 5.69 -11.82 6.36
N PHE A 89 6.42 -12.84 6.84
CA PHE A 89 7.56 -13.39 6.10
C PHE A 89 7.13 -14.07 4.79
N SER A 90 6.01 -14.81 4.80
CA SER A 90 5.48 -15.49 3.62
C SER A 90 5.08 -14.53 2.48
N LEU A 91 4.79 -13.25 2.79
CA LEU A 91 4.50 -12.24 1.77
C LEU A 91 5.68 -11.96 0.82
N MET A 92 6.91 -12.32 1.21
CA MET A 92 8.07 -12.32 0.32
C MET A 92 7.90 -13.25 -0.90
N PHE A 93 7.16 -14.35 -0.75
CA PHE A 93 6.98 -15.34 -1.83
C PHE A 93 5.81 -15.00 -2.76
N VAL A 94 5.15 -13.87 -2.58
CA VAL A 94 4.09 -13.42 -3.48
C VAL A 94 4.73 -13.03 -4.82
N PRO A 95 4.41 -13.72 -5.92
CA PRO A 95 4.93 -13.37 -7.22
C PRO A 95 4.31 -12.06 -7.73
N GLU A 96 5.09 -11.31 -8.50
CA GLU A 96 4.62 -10.13 -9.23
C GLU A 96 3.54 -10.50 -10.26
N ILE A 97 2.61 -9.58 -10.51
CA ILE A 97 1.58 -9.77 -11.53
C ILE A 97 2.23 -9.71 -12.91
N PRO A 98 1.91 -10.61 -13.85
CA PRO A 98 2.37 -10.49 -15.22
C PRO A 98 1.74 -9.25 -15.86
N LEU A 99 2.50 -8.17 -15.95
CA LEU A 99 2.11 -6.97 -16.67
C LEU A 99 2.18 -7.27 -18.18
N ASN A 100 1.10 -7.03 -18.92
CA ASN A 100 1.10 -7.21 -20.37
C ASN A 100 1.96 -6.12 -21.03
N THR A 101 3.17 -6.44 -21.46
CA THR A 101 4.10 -5.54 -22.16
C THR A 101 3.74 -5.39 -23.64
N THR A 102 2.52 -4.94 -23.95
CA THR A 102 2.11 -4.74 -25.35
C THR A 102 2.48 -3.34 -25.82
N VAL A 103 3.28 -3.24 -26.87
CA VAL A 103 3.61 -1.99 -27.58
C VAL A 103 3.08 -2.04 -29.01
N GLU A 104 3.00 -0.89 -29.67
CA GLU A 104 2.62 -0.80 -31.08
C GLU A 104 3.89 -0.66 -31.96
N LEU A 105 4.07 -1.56 -32.92
CA LEU A 105 5.11 -1.46 -33.94
C LEU A 105 4.52 -0.79 -35.18
N ASN A 106 5.03 0.39 -35.54
CA ASN A 106 4.60 1.15 -36.71
C ASN A 106 5.72 1.23 -37.75
N CYS A 107 5.44 0.81 -38.99
CA CYS A 107 6.39 0.83 -40.09
C CYS A 107 5.85 1.67 -41.25
N HIS A 108 6.67 2.62 -41.70
CA HIS A 108 6.46 3.43 -42.90
C HIS A 108 7.85 3.71 -43.51
N ASP A 109 8.27 4.97 -43.60
CA ASP A 109 9.60 5.39 -44.10
C ASP A 109 10.75 4.92 -43.18
N ALA A 110 10.43 4.63 -41.92
CA ALA A 110 11.28 3.91 -40.97
C ALA A 110 10.37 3.15 -40.00
N THR A 111 10.88 2.06 -39.42
CA THR A 111 10.17 1.34 -38.37
C THR A 111 10.43 1.94 -37.00
N TYR A 112 9.34 2.24 -36.29
CA TYR A 112 9.32 2.73 -34.93
C TYR A 112 8.59 1.75 -34.01
N LEU A 113 9.12 1.59 -32.81
CA LEU A 113 8.44 0.97 -31.69
C LEU A 113 7.81 2.07 -30.84
N ASN A 114 6.49 2.11 -30.85
CA ASN A 114 5.72 3.14 -30.17
C ASN A 114 5.32 2.63 -28.80
N VAL A 115 5.76 3.36 -27.79
CA VAL A 115 5.35 3.17 -26.41
C VAL A 115 4.52 4.37 -26.03
N CYS A 116 3.21 4.23 -26.20
CA CYS A 116 2.23 5.20 -25.74
C CYS A 116 1.80 4.85 -24.33
N LEU A 117 1.91 5.82 -23.44
CA LEU A 117 1.46 5.71 -22.07
C LEU A 117 -0.01 6.16 -22.01
N ASP A 118 -0.82 5.52 -21.18
CA ASP A 118 -2.24 5.90 -21.05
C ASP A 118 -2.39 7.39 -20.69
N ASP A 119 -3.41 8.02 -21.26
CA ASP A 119 -3.69 9.45 -21.20
C ASP A 119 -3.78 10.03 -19.77
N ASP A 120 -3.98 9.19 -18.75
CA ASP A 120 -4.18 9.58 -17.35
C ASP A 120 -2.94 9.47 -16.44
N VAL A 121 -1.80 8.96 -16.94
CA VAL A 121 -0.57 8.81 -16.14
C VAL A 121 0.55 9.64 -16.75
N PRO A 122 0.83 10.86 -16.23
CA PRO A 122 2.02 11.58 -16.65
C PRO A 122 3.24 10.73 -16.28
N LEU A 123 4.05 10.35 -17.28
CA LEU A 123 5.30 9.66 -17.00
C LEU A 123 6.09 10.51 -16.00
N SER A 124 6.70 9.84 -15.02
CA SER A 124 7.63 10.53 -14.13
C SER A 124 8.64 11.27 -15.02
N LYS A 125 8.84 12.57 -14.77
CA LYS A 125 9.89 13.34 -15.47
C LYS A 125 11.24 12.64 -15.35
N CYS A 126 11.38 11.77 -14.35
CA CYS A 126 12.56 10.96 -14.16
C CYS A 126 12.77 9.81 -15.16
N ASN A 127 11.73 9.05 -15.54
CA ASN A 127 11.89 8.00 -16.54
C ASN A 127 12.33 8.61 -17.90
N ILE A 128 11.79 9.78 -18.25
CA ILE A 128 12.20 10.54 -19.45
C ILE A 128 13.65 10.99 -19.36
N ASN A 129 14.05 11.59 -18.23
CA ASN A 129 15.42 12.09 -18.05
C ASN A 129 16.45 10.96 -17.98
N ARG A 130 16.14 9.81 -17.35
CA ARG A 130 17.05 8.65 -17.30
C ARG A 130 17.24 7.99 -18.67
N VAL A 131 16.20 7.96 -19.51
CA VAL A 131 16.33 7.55 -20.92
C VAL A 131 17.21 8.54 -21.70
N LYS A 132 17.08 9.85 -21.40
CA LYS A 132 17.92 10.91 -21.99
C LYS A 132 19.36 10.96 -21.43
N GLU A 133 19.65 10.41 -20.26
CA GLU A 133 21.01 10.33 -19.72
C GLU A 133 21.78 9.11 -20.25
N ASN A 134 21.08 8.04 -20.64
CA ASN A 134 21.66 6.83 -21.26
C ASN A 134 21.83 6.95 -22.79
N ILE A 135 21.88 8.18 -23.35
CA ILE A 135 22.06 8.42 -24.79
C ILE A 135 23.47 8.02 -25.20
N GLY A 136 23.61 6.79 -25.72
CA GLY A 136 24.87 6.29 -26.28
C GLY A 136 24.90 4.79 -26.58
N GLY A 137 23.92 4.02 -26.09
CA GLY A 137 23.83 2.57 -26.31
C GLY A 137 22.77 2.15 -27.33
N THR A 138 23.03 1.07 -28.06
CA THR A 138 22.00 0.28 -28.75
C THR A 138 21.54 -0.85 -27.85
N PHE A 139 20.23 -1.04 -27.70
CA PHE A 139 19.68 -2.06 -26.81
C PHE A 139 18.90 -3.12 -27.59
N GLY A 140 19.12 -4.38 -27.23
CA GLY A 140 18.41 -5.51 -27.83
C GLY A 140 17.08 -5.76 -27.15
N CYS A 141 16.02 -5.93 -27.94
CA CYS A 141 14.69 -6.32 -27.48
C CYS A 141 14.14 -7.47 -28.31
N GLU A 142 13.57 -8.45 -27.64
CA GLU A 142 12.77 -9.51 -28.23
C GLU A 142 11.33 -9.02 -28.35
N LEU A 143 10.77 -9.15 -29.55
CA LEU A 143 9.40 -8.78 -29.89
C LEU A 143 8.62 -10.02 -30.31
N LYS A 144 7.41 -10.16 -29.78
CA LYS A 144 6.40 -11.12 -30.22
C LYS A 144 5.19 -10.35 -30.74
N CYS A 145 5.14 -10.13 -32.05
CA CYS A 145 4.14 -9.32 -32.74
C CYS A 145 2.98 -10.15 -33.27
N ASN A 146 1.78 -9.57 -33.35
CA ASN A 146 0.65 -10.18 -34.05
C ASN A 146 0.93 -10.21 -35.57
N SER A 147 0.81 -11.38 -36.19
CA SER A 147 1.21 -11.65 -37.57
C SER A 147 0.03 -11.57 -38.51
N SER A 148 -0.27 -10.38 -39.04
CA SER A 148 -1.26 -10.22 -40.10
C SER A 148 -0.70 -10.66 -41.47
N VAL A 149 -1.58 -10.99 -42.42
CA VAL A 149 -1.17 -11.31 -43.81
C VAL A 149 -0.33 -10.18 -44.43
N HIS A 150 -0.70 -8.94 -44.11
CA HIS A 150 0.00 -7.73 -44.54
C HIS A 150 1.40 -7.62 -43.89
N PHE A 151 1.50 -7.92 -42.59
CA PHE A 151 2.77 -7.95 -41.84
C PHE A 151 3.76 -8.93 -42.46
N ARG A 152 3.31 -10.13 -42.84
CA ARG A 152 4.17 -11.15 -43.47
C ARG A 152 4.69 -10.73 -44.85
N LYS A 153 3.85 -10.04 -45.64
CA LYS A 153 4.22 -9.57 -46.97
C LYS A 153 5.35 -8.53 -46.89
N GLU A 154 5.22 -7.55 -46.00
CA GLU A 154 6.24 -6.51 -45.76
C GLU A 154 7.55 -7.11 -45.22
N MET A 155 7.46 -8.06 -44.27
CA MET A 155 8.64 -8.77 -43.74
C MET A 155 9.39 -9.57 -44.81
N CYS A 156 8.65 -10.13 -45.77
CA CYS A 156 9.21 -10.88 -46.89
C CYS A 156 9.83 -9.96 -47.95
N SER A 157 9.07 -9.01 -48.50
CA SER A 157 9.49 -8.22 -49.66
C SER A 157 10.49 -7.14 -49.30
N ASN A 158 10.27 -6.45 -48.19
CA ASN A 158 10.97 -5.20 -47.88
C ASN A 158 12.03 -5.40 -46.80
N TRP A 159 11.76 -6.23 -45.80
CA TRP A 159 12.77 -6.56 -44.79
C TRP A 159 13.67 -7.73 -45.23
N GLY A 160 13.30 -8.48 -46.27
CA GLY A 160 14.15 -9.52 -46.85
C GLY A 160 14.21 -10.83 -46.06
N PHE A 161 13.26 -11.07 -45.13
CA PHE A 161 13.16 -12.34 -44.42
C PHE A 161 12.51 -13.41 -45.31
N LYS A 162 13.35 -14.20 -45.98
CA LYS A 162 12.91 -15.20 -46.98
C LYS A 162 12.01 -16.30 -46.38
N GLU A 163 12.15 -16.56 -45.09
CA GLU A 163 11.35 -17.55 -44.34
C GLU A 163 9.87 -17.15 -44.24
N TYR A 164 9.58 -15.84 -44.18
CA TYR A 164 8.20 -15.31 -44.26
C TYR A 164 7.63 -15.34 -45.68
N CYS A 165 8.48 -15.41 -46.71
CA CYS A 165 8.05 -15.55 -48.10
C CYS A 165 7.48 -16.96 -48.38
N SER A 166 8.07 -18.00 -47.81
CA SER A 166 7.58 -19.39 -47.93
C SER A 166 6.19 -19.58 -47.29
N LEU A 167 5.88 -18.86 -46.21
CA LEU A 167 4.56 -18.92 -45.56
C LEU A 167 3.44 -18.21 -46.33
N SER A 168 3.78 -17.40 -47.33
CA SER A 168 2.80 -16.84 -48.26
C SER A 168 2.38 -17.83 -49.36
N LYS A 169 3.09 -18.96 -49.49
CA LYS A 169 2.92 -19.96 -50.55
C LYS A 169 3.20 -21.38 -50.03
N LEU A 170 2.14 -22.08 -49.59
CA LEU A 170 1.98 -23.53 -49.36
C LEU A 170 2.23 -24.16 -47.96
N PRO A 171 1.48 -25.26 -47.64
CA PRO A 171 1.47 -25.96 -46.35
C PRO A 171 2.49 -27.10 -46.28
N ASN A 172 2.97 -27.38 -45.05
CA ASN A 172 3.82 -28.51 -44.64
C ASN A 172 5.22 -28.62 -45.27
N VAL A 173 6.28 -28.58 -44.43
CA VAL A 173 7.29 -29.67 -44.25
C VAL A 173 8.56 -29.21 -43.49
N ASN A 174 8.82 -29.92 -42.39
CA ASN A 174 10.03 -30.48 -41.72
C ASN A 174 11.37 -29.74 -41.48
N THR A 175 11.65 -29.61 -40.16
CA THR A 175 12.88 -29.88 -39.37
C THR A 175 14.28 -29.50 -39.87
N ILE A 176 14.94 -28.64 -39.10
CA ILE A 176 16.40 -28.40 -39.13
C ILE A 176 16.97 -28.70 -37.73
N ASN A 177 18.10 -29.42 -37.66
CA ASN A 177 18.85 -29.70 -36.43
C ASN A 177 19.99 -28.69 -36.28
N TYR A 178 20.29 -28.25 -35.04
CA TYR A 178 21.46 -27.42 -34.72
C TYR A 178 22.33 -28.06 -33.62
N TYR A 179 23.64 -27.78 -33.67
CA TYR A 179 24.65 -28.16 -32.68
C TYR A 179 25.04 -26.96 -31.81
N GLU A 180 25.19 -27.17 -30.50
CA GLU A 180 25.75 -26.21 -29.54
C GLU A 180 27.16 -26.69 -29.12
N PRO A 181 28.18 -25.81 -29.08
CA PRO A 181 29.51 -26.19 -28.63
C PRO A 181 29.57 -26.18 -27.09
N ASN A 182 29.98 -27.34 -26.53
CA ASN A 182 30.38 -27.60 -25.15
C ASN A 182 29.31 -28.06 -24.14
N SER A 183 28.89 -29.33 -24.25
CA SER A 183 29.15 -30.39 -23.25
C SER A 183 28.20 -31.59 -23.46
N SER A 184 28.67 -32.78 -23.16
CA SER A 184 28.13 -34.09 -23.57
C SER A 184 26.83 -34.52 -22.86
N GLN A 185 25.79 -34.82 -23.67
CA GLN A 185 24.54 -35.58 -23.39
C GLN A 185 23.50 -34.87 -22.49
N ILE A 186 22.19 -34.73 -22.79
CA ILE A 186 21.20 -35.50 -23.58
C ILE A 186 20.24 -34.57 -24.36
N VAL A 187 19.84 -35.04 -25.55
CA VAL A 187 18.81 -34.55 -26.49
C VAL A 187 17.50 -34.09 -25.81
N LYS A 188 17.09 -32.83 -26.03
CA LYS A 188 15.67 -32.42 -26.04
C LYS A 188 15.28 -31.96 -27.44
N THR A 189 14.69 -32.87 -28.20
CA THR A 189 13.94 -32.59 -29.42
C THR A 189 12.70 -31.78 -29.05
N LYS A 190 12.66 -30.48 -29.37
CA LYS A 190 11.41 -29.70 -29.40
C LYS A 190 11.03 -29.43 -30.85
N SER A 191 9.83 -29.87 -31.23
CA SER A 191 9.29 -29.77 -32.58
C SER A 191 9.02 -28.30 -32.97
N ILE A 192 9.41 -27.93 -34.19
CA ILE A 192 9.16 -26.61 -34.82
C ILE A 192 7.64 -26.30 -34.99
N LYS A 193 6.77 -27.31 -34.84
CA LYS A 193 5.30 -27.14 -34.89
C LYS A 193 4.73 -26.14 -33.89
N ASN A 194 5.42 -25.84 -32.78
CA ASN A 194 4.91 -24.93 -31.76
C ASN A 194 5.32 -23.45 -31.94
N TYR A 195 6.19 -23.14 -32.90
CA TYR A 195 6.69 -21.77 -33.11
C TYR A 195 6.11 -21.08 -34.34
N TYR A 196 5.72 -21.83 -35.37
CA TYR A 196 4.86 -21.34 -36.44
C TYR A 196 3.39 -21.48 -36.02
N ASN A 197 2.97 -20.69 -35.03
CA ASN A 197 1.54 -20.39 -34.91
C ASN A 197 1.28 -19.22 -35.87
N ASP A 198 0.31 -19.40 -36.78
CA ASP A 198 -0.06 -18.43 -37.84
C ASP A 198 -0.36 -17.00 -37.33
N ASP A 199 -0.54 -16.85 -36.01
CA ASP A 199 -0.96 -15.63 -35.33
C ASP A 199 0.20 -14.74 -34.84
N TYR A 200 1.45 -15.22 -34.70
CA TYR A 200 2.54 -14.42 -34.10
C TYR A 200 3.88 -14.48 -34.84
N ALA A 201 4.58 -13.35 -34.89
CA ALA A 201 5.93 -13.18 -35.43
C ALA A 201 6.93 -12.86 -34.31
N TYR A 202 8.09 -13.53 -34.30
CA TYR A 202 9.13 -13.36 -33.30
C TYR A 202 10.35 -12.65 -33.92
N LEU A 203 10.73 -11.50 -33.38
CA LEU A 203 11.78 -10.64 -33.91
C LEU A 203 12.75 -10.25 -32.79
N PHE A 204 14.04 -10.14 -33.08
CA PHE A 204 15.02 -9.50 -32.21
C PHE A 204 15.43 -8.16 -32.82
N VAL A 205 15.18 -7.05 -32.14
CA VAL A 205 15.47 -5.71 -32.65
C VAL A 205 16.52 -5.00 -31.82
N LEU A 206 17.38 -4.21 -32.47
CA LEU A 206 18.23 -3.23 -31.80
C LEU A 206 17.56 -1.86 -31.90
N LEU A 207 17.28 -1.24 -30.76
CA LEU A 207 16.73 0.11 -30.67
C LEU A 207 17.84 1.16 -30.68
N ASP A 208 17.62 2.26 -31.39
CA ASP A 208 18.47 3.45 -31.37
C ASP A 208 17.82 4.56 -30.54
N ILE A 209 18.45 4.90 -29.41
CA ILE A 209 17.94 5.91 -28.48
C ILE A 209 18.23 7.34 -28.97
N ILE A 210 19.24 7.53 -29.85
CA ILE A 210 19.66 8.86 -30.33
C ILE A 210 18.56 9.54 -31.15
N HIS A 211 17.70 8.75 -31.79
CA HIS A 211 16.60 9.20 -32.64
C HIS A 211 15.22 9.01 -31.99
N THR A 212 15.14 8.89 -30.68
CA THR A 212 13.86 8.81 -29.96
C THR A 212 13.13 10.15 -30.05
N VAL A 213 11.89 10.13 -30.56
CA VAL A 213 11.01 11.30 -30.59
C VAL A 213 9.97 11.16 -29.49
N ASP A 214 9.73 12.24 -28.74
CA ASP A 214 8.66 12.37 -27.74
C ASP A 214 7.58 13.28 -28.31
N VAL A 215 6.40 12.73 -28.59
CA VAL A 215 5.23 13.47 -29.08
C VAL A 215 4.01 13.01 -28.30
N ASN A 216 3.32 13.93 -27.63
CA ASN A 216 2.05 13.67 -26.93
C ASN A 216 2.09 12.43 -25.98
N ASN A 217 3.08 12.31 -25.08
CA ASN A 217 3.22 11.17 -24.15
C ASN A 217 3.49 9.79 -24.80
N CYS A 218 3.83 9.76 -26.09
CA CYS A 218 4.31 8.55 -26.77
C CYS A 218 5.81 8.65 -27.07
N PHE A 219 6.55 7.62 -26.68
CA PHE A 219 7.95 7.44 -27.08
C PHE A 219 8.04 6.63 -28.36
N TYR A 220 8.68 7.20 -29.37
CA TYR A 220 8.92 6.57 -30.66
C TYR A 220 10.38 6.12 -30.75
N PHE A 221 10.65 4.85 -30.47
CA PHE A 221 12.00 4.29 -30.56
C PHE A 221 12.27 3.82 -31.99
N LYS A 222 13.28 4.39 -32.64
CA LYS A 222 13.67 3.97 -34.00
C LYS A 222 14.40 2.62 -33.94
N ILE A 223 14.01 1.68 -34.80
CA ILE A 223 14.71 0.40 -34.91
C ILE A 223 15.94 0.54 -35.81
N LYS A 224 17.11 0.19 -35.28
CA LYS A 224 18.40 0.24 -36.00
C LYS A 224 18.61 -0.97 -36.89
N SER A 225 18.26 -2.15 -36.38
CA SER A 225 18.39 -3.42 -37.08
C SER A 225 17.40 -4.42 -36.52
N ALA A 226 16.94 -5.35 -37.35
CA ALA A 226 16.08 -6.45 -36.94
C ALA A 226 16.68 -7.79 -37.39
N LYS A 227 16.71 -8.77 -36.49
CA LYS A 227 17.13 -10.13 -36.77
C LYS A 227 15.96 -11.07 -36.55
N PHE A 228 15.89 -12.11 -37.36
CA PHE A 228 14.93 -13.18 -37.12
C PHE A 228 15.45 -14.09 -36.00
N TYR A 229 14.57 -14.43 -35.05
CA TYR A 229 14.98 -15.09 -33.81
C TYR A 229 15.61 -16.48 -34.01
N PHE A 230 15.27 -17.19 -35.08
CA PHE A 230 15.68 -18.58 -35.31
C PHE A 230 16.83 -18.76 -36.31
N ASN A 231 17.28 -17.69 -36.97
CA ASN A 231 18.33 -17.79 -37.97
C ASN A 231 19.21 -16.52 -37.94
N GLU A 232 20.34 -16.59 -37.22
CA GLU A 232 21.29 -15.46 -37.09
C GLU A 232 21.87 -14.99 -38.43
N SER A 233 21.78 -15.82 -39.48
CA SER A 233 22.32 -15.55 -40.81
C SER A 233 21.48 -14.58 -41.66
N GLN A 234 20.22 -14.32 -41.28
CA GLN A 234 19.34 -13.34 -41.94
C GLN A 234 19.01 -12.19 -40.98
N GLY A 235 19.96 -11.25 -40.85
CA GLY A 235 19.78 -10.01 -40.11
C GLY A 235 19.66 -8.81 -41.05
N VAL A 236 18.65 -7.97 -40.85
CA VAL A 236 18.55 -6.66 -41.49
C VAL A 236 19.40 -5.70 -40.68
N ASN A 237 20.61 -5.42 -41.17
CA ASN A 237 21.57 -4.53 -40.49
C ASN A 237 21.28 -3.03 -40.70
N HIS A 238 20.15 -2.70 -41.34
CA HIS A 238 19.69 -1.34 -41.56
C HIS A 238 18.31 -1.15 -40.94
N THR A 239 17.91 0.11 -40.77
CA THR A 239 16.55 0.44 -40.32
C THR A 239 15.55 -0.14 -41.31
N PRO A 240 14.64 -1.02 -40.86
CA PRO A 240 13.64 -1.56 -41.76
C PRO A 240 12.68 -0.47 -42.24
N VAL A 241 12.19 -0.64 -43.48
CA VAL A 241 11.28 0.29 -44.17
C VAL A 241 10.13 -0.52 -44.75
N CYS A 242 8.93 0.07 -44.81
CA CYS A 242 7.76 -0.55 -45.42
C CYS A 242 7.17 0.39 -46.48
N ASP A 243 6.73 -0.18 -47.60
CA ASP A 243 6.11 0.59 -48.70
C ASP A 243 4.70 1.07 -48.32
N THR A 244 4.05 0.36 -47.40
CA THR A 244 2.70 0.68 -46.92
C THR A 244 2.67 0.76 -45.40
N SER A 245 1.80 1.62 -44.86
CA SER A 245 1.69 1.83 -43.42
C SER A 245 1.26 0.56 -42.70
N LEU A 246 2.16 -0.03 -41.92
CA LEU A 246 1.92 -1.25 -41.15
C LEU A 246 1.88 -0.93 -39.66
N ARG A 247 0.85 -1.43 -38.97
CA ARG A 247 0.73 -1.38 -37.51
C ARG A 247 0.51 -2.77 -36.94
N SER A 248 1.24 -3.16 -35.89
CA SER A 248 1.05 -4.43 -35.20
C SER A 248 1.29 -4.30 -33.70
N GLN A 249 0.50 -5.01 -32.89
CA GLN A 249 0.70 -5.10 -31.45
C GLN A 249 1.74 -6.18 -31.13
N CYS A 250 2.75 -5.83 -30.34
CA CYS A 250 3.86 -6.70 -30.00
C CYS A 250 4.07 -6.80 -28.49
N LYS A 251 4.27 -8.01 -27.97
CA LYS A 251 4.83 -8.20 -26.64
C LYS A 251 6.34 -7.98 -26.68
N VAL A 252 6.90 -7.26 -25.71
CA VAL A 252 8.32 -6.90 -25.70
C VAL A 252 9.04 -7.41 -24.47
N GLN A 253 10.29 -7.83 -24.66
CA GLN A 253 11.26 -8.15 -23.62
C GLN A 253 12.62 -7.53 -24.02
N CYS A 254 13.07 -6.49 -23.33
CA CYS A 254 14.34 -5.80 -23.60
C CYS A 254 15.44 -6.23 -22.63
N SER A 255 16.68 -6.22 -23.12
CA SER A 255 17.91 -6.47 -22.35
C SER A 255 18.24 -5.36 -21.33
N ASN A 256 17.65 -4.17 -21.49
CA ASN A 256 17.86 -3.03 -20.60
C ASN A 256 16.61 -2.80 -19.72
N GLU A 257 16.83 -2.79 -18.41
CA GLU A 257 15.79 -2.63 -17.38
C GLU A 257 15.09 -1.26 -17.46
N VAL A 258 15.81 -0.18 -17.80
CA VAL A 258 15.22 1.18 -17.92
C VAL A 258 14.21 1.27 -19.07
N ILE A 259 14.48 0.55 -20.16
CA ILE A 259 13.56 0.48 -21.30
C ILE A 259 12.37 -0.41 -20.96
N MET A 260 12.61 -1.54 -20.27
CA MET A 260 11.52 -2.39 -19.81
C MET A 260 10.56 -1.66 -18.87
N ASP A 261 11.07 -0.82 -17.97
CA ASP A 261 10.25 0.01 -17.07
C ASP A 261 9.41 1.08 -17.78
N LEU A 262 9.86 1.53 -18.95
CA LEU A 262 9.10 2.47 -19.77
C LEU A 262 8.03 1.74 -20.60
N ILE A 263 8.27 0.48 -20.95
CA ILE A 263 7.38 -0.37 -21.75
C ILE A 263 6.32 -1.09 -20.90
N THR A 264 6.64 -1.48 -19.67
CA THR A 264 5.69 -2.15 -18.78
C THR A 264 4.63 -1.15 -18.33
N PRO A 265 3.33 -1.46 -18.56
CA PRO A 265 2.29 -0.64 -17.97
C PRO A 265 2.43 -0.71 -16.44
N GLN A 266 2.45 0.44 -15.76
CA GLN A 266 2.55 0.48 -14.30
C GLN A 266 1.32 -0.13 -13.58
N LYS A 267 0.22 -0.36 -14.32
CA LYS A 267 -1.03 -0.92 -13.81
C LYS A 267 -1.48 -2.10 -14.68
N PHE A 268 -1.91 -3.18 -14.04
CA PHE A 268 -2.58 -4.28 -14.73
C PHE A 268 -4.00 -3.86 -15.18
N LYS A 269 -4.30 -3.98 -16.48
CA LYS A 269 -5.60 -3.58 -17.07
C LYS A 269 -6.68 -4.67 -17.08
N GLY A 270 -6.32 -5.93 -16.79
CA GLY A 270 -7.28 -7.05 -16.77
C GLY A 270 -8.03 -7.18 -15.45
N SER A 271 -8.95 -8.16 -15.38
CA SER A 271 -9.58 -8.53 -14.12
C SER A 271 -8.55 -9.19 -13.20
N VAL A 272 -8.17 -8.49 -12.13
CA VAL A 272 -7.19 -8.99 -11.14
C VAL A 272 -7.73 -10.21 -10.39
N LEU A 273 -9.05 -10.39 -10.34
CA LEU A 273 -9.72 -11.51 -9.65
C LEU A 273 -9.46 -12.87 -10.30
N GLU A 274 -9.06 -12.90 -11.58
CA GLU A 274 -8.74 -14.13 -12.31
C GLU A 274 -7.31 -14.63 -12.03
N LEU A 275 -6.48 -13.81 -11.39
CA LEU A 275 -5.08 -14.12 -11.12
C LEU A 275 -4.92 -14.87 -9.79
N ASN A 276 -4.20 -16.00 -9.83
CA ASN A 276 -3.84 -16.73 -8.60
C ASN A 276 -2.93 -15.89 -7.68
N GLN A 277 -2.11 -15.02 -8.25
CA GLN A 277 -1.21 -14.11 -7.53
C GLN A 277 -1.99 -13.19 -6.58
N PHE A 278 -3.14 -12.69 -7.04
CA PHE A 278 -4.02 -11.84 -6.24
C PHE A 278 -4.56 -12.56 -5.01
N TRP A 279 -5.08 -13.78 -5.18
CA TRP A 279 -5.66 -14.53 -4.07
C TRP A 279 -4.63 -14.94 -3.02
N ILE A 280 -3.40 -15.28 -3.45
CA ILE A 280 -2.29 -15.55 -2.53
C ILE A 280 -1.95 -14.28 -1.73
N PHE A 281 -1.79 -13.14 -2.41
CA PHE A 281 -1.53 -11.86 -1.76
C PHE A 281 -2.65 -11.47 -0.77
N PHE A 282 -3.90 -11.52 -1.22
CA PHE A 282 -5.08 -11.19 -0.42
C PHE A 282 -5.20 -12.08 0.82
N LEU A 283 -5.01 -13.39 0.68
CA LEU A 283 -5.09 -14.33 1.79
C LEU A 283 -3.99 -14.08 2.83
N LEU A 284 -2.74 -13.90 2.39
CA LEU A 284 -1.62 -13.64 3.29
C LEU A 284 -1.76 -12.29 4.02
N VAL A 285 -2.16 -11.24 3.31
CA VAL A 285 -2.45 -9.93 3.92
C VAL A 285 -3.61 -10.02 4.89
N SER A 286 -4.67 -10.77 4.56
CA SER A 286 -5.83 -11.00 5.44
C SER A 286 -5.42 -11.71 6.73
N LEU A 287 -4.64 -12.79 6.63
CA LEU A 287 -4.15 -13.50 7.80
C LEU A 287 -3.24 -12.63 8.68
N PHE A 288 -2.36 -11.84 8.05
CA PHE A 288 -1.50 -10.90 8.76
C PHE A 288 -2.31 -9.84 9.52
N TRP A 289 -3.29 -9.22 8.85
CA TRP A 289 -4.12 -8.16 9.44
C TRP A 289 -5.01 -8.68 10.57
N VAL A 290 -5.65 -9.83 10.37
CA VAL A 290 -6.47 -10.49 11.39
C VAL A 290 -5.62 -10.91 12.59
N GLY A 291 -4.42 -11.43 12.34
CA GLY A 291 -3.48 -11.79 13.41
C GLY A 291 -3.13 -10.59 14.28
N GLN A 292 -2.79 -9.46 13.66
CA GLN A 292 -2.54 -8.22 14.39
C GLN A 292 -3.75 -7.75 15.21
N ALA A 293 -4.94 -7.73 14.60
CA ALA A 293 -6.18 -7.32 15.24
C ALA A 293 -6.48 -8.12 16.52
N ILE A 294 -6.22 -9.43 16.50
CA ILE A 294 -6.39 -10.32 17.65
C ILE A 294 -5.32 -10.02 18.72
N ILE A 295 -4.06 -9.87 18.33
CA ILE A 295 -2.97 -9.56 19.27
C ILE A 295 -3.20 -8.21 19.94
N TYR A 296 -3.65 -7.17 19.22
CA TYR A 296 -4.00 -5.88 19.81
C TYR A 296 -5.09 -6.04 20.89
N SER A 297 -6.20 -6.68 20.55
CA SER A 297 -7.35 -6.85 21.46
C SER A 297 -6.97 -7.64 22.72
N LEU A 298 -6.31 -8.78 22.55
CA LEU A 298 -5.89 -9.62 23.67
C LEU A 298 -4.76 -8.99 24.48
N GLY A 299 -3.82 -8.30 23.83
CA GLY A 299 -2.72 -7.59 24.49
C GLY A 299 -3.24 -6.47 25.39
N ASP A 300 -4.22 -5.70 24.92
CA ASP A 300 -4.88 -4.67 25.73
C ASP A 300 -5.63 -5.28 26.92
N SER A 301 -6.38 -6.37 26.72
CA SER A 301 -7.02 -7.10 27.81
C SER A 301 -6.00 -7.58 28.86
N ILE A 302 -4.90 -8.20 28.44
CA ILE A 302 -3.82 -8.66 29.34
C ILE A 302 -3.21 -7.47 30.10
N CYS A 303 -3.06 -6.31 29.45
CA CYS A 303 -2.58 -5.09 30.10
C CYS A 303 -3.51 -4.64 31.23
N PHE A 304 -4.81 -4.55 30.96
CA PHE A 304 -5.81 -4.15 31.93
C PHE A 304 -5.88 -5.13 33.10
N ASP A 305 -5.82 -6.43 32.82
CA ASP A 305 -5.80 -7.47 33.83
C ASP A 305 -4.59 -7.32 34.79
N GLN A 306 -3.41 -6.96 34.26
CA GLN A 306 -2.20 -6.72 35.07
C GLN A 306 -2.23 -5.38 35.84
N LEU A 307 -2.87 -4.36 35.30
CA LEU A 307 -3.00 -3.05 35.94
C LEU A 307 -4.02 -3.06 37.10
N GLY A 308 -5.00 -3.97 37.07
CA GLY A 308 -6.03 -4.09 38.10
C GLY A 308 -6.73 -2.76 38.37
N ASN A 309 -6.66 -2.27 39.61
CA ASN A 309 -7.33 -1.03 40.05
C ASN A 309 -6.72 0.27 39.51
N LYS A 310 -5.72 0.22 38.62
CA LYS A 310 -5.02 1.41 38.08
C LYS A 310 -5.13 1.54 36.55
N PRO A 311 -6.33 1.59 35.96
CA PRO A 311 -6.52 1.67 34.50
C PRO A 311 -6.00 2.99 33.91
N ASN A 312 -5.92 4.06 34.71
CA ASN A 312 -5.35 5.36 34.33
C ASN A 312 -3.88 5.29 33.89
N LEU A 313 -3.16 4.21 34.21
CA LEU A 313 -1.77 4.00 33.79
C LEU A 313 -1.65 3.28 32.43
N TYR A 314 -2.76 2.87 31.80
CA TYR A 314 -2.75 2.18 30.50
C TYR A 314 -2.03 2.99 29.41
N GLY A 315 -2.29 4.30 29.32
CA GLY A 315 -1.62 5.17 28.36
C GLY A 315 -0.09 5.16 28.47
N LYS A 316 0.46 5.00 29.69
CA LYS A 316 1.91 4.89 29.91
C LYS A 316 2.49 3.58 29.37
N GLN A 317 1.68 2.52 29.31
CA GLN A 317 2.09 1.24 28.70
C GLN A 317 2.00 1.33 27.18
N ARG A 318 0.86 1.83 26.67
CA ARG A 318 0.58 1.96 25.24
C ARG A 318 1.55 2.91 24.51
N CYS A 319 2.08 3.91 25.21
CA CYS A 319 3.10 4.83 24.70
C CYS A 319 4.34 4.10 24.15
N TRP A 320 4.76 2.99 24.77
CA TRP A 320 5.89 2.19 24.27
C TRP A 320 5.62 1.59 22.89
N GLY A 321 4.36 1.38 22.54
CA GLY A 321 3.95 0.97 21.21
C GLY A 321 4.20 2.03 20.14
N ALA A 322 3.85 3.30 20.41
CA ALA A 322 4.14 4.41 19.49
C ALA A 322 5.65 4.62 19.30
N ILE A 323 6.43 4.48 20.39
CA ILE A 323 7.89 4.54 20.33
C ILE A 323 8.42 3.40 19.46
N GLY A 324 7.95 2.16 19.65
CA GLY A 324 8.32 1.02 18.83
C GLY A 324 7.99 1.24 17.35
N TRP A 325 6.77 1.67 17.05
CA TRP A 325 6.32 1.95 15.69
C TRP A 325 7.23 2.97 14.99
N GLY A 326 7.54 4.08 15.66
CA GLY A 326 8.42 5.13 15.13
C GLY A 326 9.84 4.66 14.85
N ILE A 327 10.50 3.98 15.81
CA ILE A 327 11.89 3.53 15.65
C ILE A 327 12.02 2.52 14.52
N PHE A 328 11.18 1.48 14.52
CA PHE A 328 11.30 0.42 13.54
C PHE A 328 10.85 0.86 12.14
N SER A 329 9.93 1.83 12.02
CA SER A 329 9.60 2.43 10.72
C SER A 329 10.77 3.21 10.12
N ILE A 330 11.49 4.01 10.94
CA ILE A 330 12.71 4.71 10.49
C ILE A 330 13.77 3.68 10.07
N LEU A 331 14.01 2.67 10.90
CA LEU A 331 14.98 1.60 10.62
C LEU A 331 14.65 0.87 9.32
N ALA A 332 13.38 0.53 9.12
CA ALA A 332 12.89 -0.13 7.91
C ALA A 332 13.10 0.73 6.67
N GLY A 333 12.72 2.01 6.72
CA GLY A 333 12.93 2.94 5.61
C GLY A 333 14.40 3.08 5.21
N TRP A 334 15.29 3.19 6.20
CA TRP A 334 16.74 3.25 5.99
C TRP A 334 17.30 1.95 5.40
N LEU A 335 16.89 0.79 5.94
CA LEU A 335 17.30 -0.53 5.41
C LEU A 335 16.84 -0.73 3.96
N LEU A 336 15.62 -0.33 3.62
CA LEU A 336 15.13 -0.42 2.24
C LEU A 336 16.02 0.36 1.27
N ASP A 337 16.33 1.62 1.56
CA ASP A 337 17.16 2.41 0.64
C ASP A 337 18.61 1.92 0.59
N LEU A 338 19.15 1.43 1.71
CA LEU A 338 20.50 0.84 1.77
C LEU A 338 20.62 -0.40 0.88
N PHE A 339 19.67 -1.32 0.97
CA PHE A 339 19.67 -2.56 0.18
C PHE A 339 19.18 -2.37 -1.26
N SER A 340 18.61 -1.20 -1.59
CA SER A 340 18.14 -0.87 -2.93
C SER A 340 19.03 0.18 -3.63
N SER A 341 20.23 0.46 -3.12
CA SER A 341 21.10 1.53 -3.66
C SER A 341 21.59 1.26 -5.08
N SER A 342 21.62 -0.01 -5.52
CA SER A 342 22.00 -0.45 -6.87
C SER A 342 20.82 -0.80 -7.77
N ASP A 343 19.63 -0.98 -7.20
CA ASP A 343 18.52 -1.65 -7.88
C ASP A 343 17.47 -0.64 -8.35
N VAL A 344 16.89 -0.89 -9.53
CA VAL A 344 15.85 -0.02 -10.11
C VAL A 344 14.55 -0.11 -9.30
N TYR A 345 14.24 -1.30 -8.80
CA TYR A 345 13.14 -1.56 -7.89
C TYR A 345 13.59 -1.58 -6.44
N LYS A 346 12.71 -1.17 -5.52
CA LYS A 346 13.05 -1.20 -4.10
C LYS A 346 12.98 -2.63 -3.59
N ASN A 347 14.05 -3.07 -2.95
CA ASN A 347 14.18 -4.38 -2.37
C ASN A 347 13.54 -4.41 -0.98
N TYR A 348 12.34 -4.99 -0.87
CA TYR A 348 11.61 -5.12 0.40
C TYR A 348 12.07 -6.29 1.28
N LEU A 349 13.03 -7.09 0.82
CA LEU A 349 13.56 -8.25 1.55
C LEU A 349 13.94 -7.94 3.01
N PRO A 350 14.64 -6.83 3.33
CA PRO A 350 15.05 -6.54 4.70
C PRO A 350 13.87 -6.38 5.66
N ILE A 351 12.73 -5.87 5.19
CA ILE A 351 11.54 -5.66 6.03
C ILE A 351 10.89 -6.98 6.44
N TYR A 352 10.80 -7.96 5.54
CA TYR A 352 10.23 -9.27 5.86
C TYR A 352 11.03 -9.98 6.96
N PHE A 353 12.36 -9.95 6.87
CA PHE A 353 13.23 -10.50 7.90
C PHE A 353 13.19 -9.69 9.20
N LEU A 354 13.18 -8.36 9.12
CA LEU A 354 13.08 -7.48 10.29
C LEU A 354 11.79 -7.76 11.07
N CYS A 355 10.65 -7.85 10.39
CA CYS A 355 9.35 -8.17 10.98
C CYS A 355 9.38 -9.54 11.68
N LEU A 356 9.89 -10.58 11.01
CA LEU A 356 10.01 -11.93 11.57
C LEU A 356 10.88 -11.94 12.84
N LEU A 357 12.08 -11.36 12.77
CA LEU A 357 13.03 -11.35 13.89
C LEU A 357 12.45 -10.63 15.11
N VAL A 358 11.85 -9.45 14.91
CA VAL A 358 11.28 -8.65 16.00
C VAL A 358 10.05 -9.34 16.61
N LEU A 359 9.20 -9.98 15.80
CA LEU A 359 8.05 -10.73 16.30
C LEU A 359 8.44 -12.04 17.01
N LEU A 360 9.54 -12.70 16.60
CA LEU A 360 10.12 -13.81 17.34
C LEU A 360 10.65 -13.35 18.70
N CYS A 361 11.37 -12.22 18.76
CA CYS A 361 11.78 -11.62 20.03
C CYS A 361 10.56 -11.30 20.91
N ASN A 362 9.49 -10.74 20.32
CA ASN A 362 8.25 -10.47 21.01
C ASN A 362 7.58 -11.75 21.55
N PHE A 363 7.60 -12.86 20.81
CA PHE A 363 7.07 -14.14 21.26
C PHE A 363 7.77 -14.61 22.55
N PHE A 364 9.10 -14.51 22.62
CA PHE A 364 9.83 -14.87 23.83
C PHE A 364 9.47 -13.98 25.01
N VAL A 365 9.32 -12.66 24.81
CA VAL A 365 8.90 -11.73 25.86
C VAL A 365 7.45 -12.01 26.30
N ALA A 366 6.54 -12.17 25.35
CA ALA A 366 5.13 -12.47 25.59
C ALA A 366 4.94 -13.80 26.33
N SER A 367 5.81 -14.80 26.11
CA SER A 367 5.77 -16.08 26.81
C SER A 367 5.94 -15.92 28.34
N LYS A 368 6.64 -14.87 28.78
CA LYS A 368 6.88 -14.53 30.18
C LYS A 368 5.76 -13.70 30.81
N LEU A 369 4.77 -13.26 30.02
CA LEU A 369 3.63 -12.53 30.57
C LEU A 369 2.77 -13.45 31.43
N LYS A 370 2.34 -12.90 32.57
CA LYS A 370 1.32 -13.49 33.44
C LYS A 370 -0.04 -13.11 32.87
N VAL A 371 -0.80 -14.11 32.46
CA VAL A 371 -2.14 -13.96 31.91
C VAL A 371 -3.12 -14.49 32.95
N THR A 372 -4.04 -13.65 33.38
CA THR A 372 -5.11 -14.01 34.32
C THR A 372 -6.43 -14.08 33.55
N GLU A 373 -7.19 -15.12 33.82
CA GLU A 373 -8.50 -15.34 33.17
C GLU A 373 -9.60 -14.71 34.06
N THR A 374 -10.16 -13.58 33.63
CA THR A 374 -11.25 -12.89 34.34
C THR A 374 -12.59 -13.15 33.66
N LYS A 375 -13.65 -13.35 34.45
CA LYS A 375 -15.01 -13.57 33.92
C LYS A 375 -15.59 -12.28 33.35
N ILE A 376 -16.19 -12.36 32.16
CA ILE A 376 -16.99 -11.29 31.55
C ILE A 376 -18.48 -11.52 31.85
N SER A 377 -19.23 -10.44 32.12
CA SER A 377 -20.66 -10.50 32.42
C SER A 377 -21.52 -10.59 31.15
N THR A 378 -22.61 -11.36 31.22
CA THR A 378 -23.39 -11.84 30.06
C THR A 378 -24.56 -10.96 29.59
N ASN A 379 -24.82 -9.79 30.20
CA ASN A 379 -26.05 -9.01 29.94
C ASN A 379 -25.89 -7.72 29.11
N ILE A 380 -24.75 -7.51 28.46
CA ILE A 380 -24.39 -6.18 27.94
C ILE A 380 -25.14 -5.78 26.64
N PHE A 381 -25.43 -6.73 25.73
CA PHE A 381 -25.87 -6.41 24.36
C PHE A 381 -27.27 -5.78 24.23
N LYS A 382 -28.20 -6.05 25.17
CA LYS A 382 -29.58 -5.53 25.10
C LYS A 382 -29.67 -4.03 25.46
N ASP A 383 -28.73 -3.55 26.28
CA ASP A 383 -28.72 -2.16 26.75
C ASP A 383 -28.01 -1.22 25.76
N LEU A 384 -27.04 -1.73 24.98
CA LEU A 384 -26.39 -0.96 23.90
C LEU A 384 -27.33 -0.59 22.75
N GLY A 385 -28.30 -1.45 22.41
CA GLY A 385 -29.24 -1.18 21.31
C GLY A 385 -30.10 0.07 21.55
N LYS A 386 -30.47 0.35 22.81
CA LYS A 386 -31.23 1.56 23.17
C LYS A 386 -30.36 2.81 23.17
N LEU A 387 -29.09 2.69 23.58
CA LEU A 387 -28.12 3.78 23.60
C LEU A 387 -27.79 4.27 22.17
N LEU A 388 -27.68 3.34 21.22
CA LEU A 388 -27.39 3.63 19.81
C LEU A 388 -28.47 4.46 19.10
N MET A 389 -29.69 4.47 19.64
CA MET A 389 -30.82 5.25 19.12
C MET A 389 -30.84 6.70 19.64
N GLU A 390 -29.98 7.05 20.61
CA GLU A 390 -29.89 8.43 21.08
C GLU A 390 -29.18 9.32 20.05
N VAL A 391 -29.81 10.45 19.69
CA VAL A 391 -29.31 11.40 18.67
C VAL A 391 -27.87 11.85 18.95
N LYS A 392 -27.49 11.98 20.23
CA LYS A 392 -26.13 12.37 20.64
C LYS A 392 -25.09 11.30 20.30
N VAL A 393 -25.44 10.03 20.51
CA VAL A 393 -24.57 8.89 20.22
C VAL A 393 -24.44 8.75 18.71
N LEU A 394 -25.54 8.89 17.97
CA LEU A 394 -25.51 8.87 16.51
C LEU A 394 -24.60 9.97 15.93
N GLY A 395 -24.73 11.21 16.42
CA GLY A 395 -23.86 12.32 15.99
C GLY A 395 -22.37 12.07 16.29
N PHE A 396 -22.06 11.46 17.43
CA PHE A 396 -20.70 11.07 17.78
C PHE A 396 -20.17 9.92 16.92
N LEU A 397 -20.99 8.91 16.62
CA LEU A 397 -20.62 7.81 15.74
C LEU A 397 -20.37 8.30 14.31
N THR A 398 -21.19 9.23 13.80
CA THR A 398 -20.95 9.87 12.50
C THR A 398 -19.61 10.62 12.50
N TRP A 399 -19.31 11.37 13.56
CA TRP A 399 -18.00 12.01 13.71
C TRP A 399 -16.86 10.99 13.69
N ALA A 400 -16.98 9.88 14.43
CA ALA A 400 -15.99 8.81 14.45
C ALA A 400 -15.78 8.19 13.06
N ILE A 401 -16.86 7.97 12.28
CA ILE A 401 -16.77 7.47 10.90
C ILE A 401 -16.01 8.46 10.02
N VAL A 402 -16.30 9.76 10.10
CA VAL A 402 -15.62 10.80 9.29
C VAL A 402 -14.12 10.87 9.62
N VAL A 403 -13.77 10.84 10.90
CA VAL A 403 -12.35 10.80 11.33
C VAL A 403 -11.69 9.51 10.84
N GLY A 404 -12.39 8.37 10.88
CA GLY A 404 -11.92 7.10 10.32
C GLY A 404 -11.69 7.17 8.81
N ILE A 405 -12.62 7.75 8.04
CA ILE A 405 -12.50 7.97 6.59
C ILE A 405 -11.25 8.79 6.28
N CYS A 406 -11.04 9.89 7.01
CA CYS A 406 -9.86 10.73 6.85
C CYS A 406 -8.57 9.98 7.19
N THR A 407 -8.58 9.20 8.28
CA THR A 407 -7.41 8.44 8.73
C THR A 407 -7.05 7.33 7.73
N GLY A 408 -8.05 6.61 7.21
CA GLY A 408 -7.83 5.55 6.21
C GLY A 408 -7.19 6.06 4.93
N MET A 409 -7.60 7.23 4.44
CA MET A 409 -6.95 7.88 3.29
C MET A 409 -5.45 8.11 3.54
N ILE A 410 -5.09 8.62 4.72
CA ILE A 410 -3.69 8.90 5.07
C ILE A 410 -2.89 7.60 5.21
N TRP A 411 -3.41 6.63 5.96
CA TRP A 411 -2.70 5.37 6.23
C TRP A 411 -2.37 4.59 4.96
N GLN A 412 -3.28 4.57 3.98
CA GLN A 412 -3.08 3.76 2.77
C GLN A 412 -2.40 4.50 1.63
N TYR A 413 -2.66 5.80 1.44
CA TYR A 413 -2.24 6.51 0.22
C TYR A 413 -1.18 7.59 0.45
N LEU A 414 -0.81 7.95 1.68
CA LEU A 414 0.22 8.96 1.91
C LEU A 414 1.58 8.53 1.33
N PHE A 415 2.02 7.31 1.63
CA PHE A 415 3.31 6.80 1.15
C PHE A 415 3.32 6.68 -0.38
N TRP A 416 2.21 6.20 -0.95
CA TRP A 416 2.01 6.13 -2.39
C TRP A 416 2.13 7.51 -3.04
N TYR A 417 1.49 8.52 -2.45
CA TYR A 417 1.52 9.89 -2.96
C TYR A 417 2.89 10.54 -2.88
N ILE A 418 3.64 10.29 -1.80
CA ILE A 418 5.01 10.81 -1.67
C ILE A 418 5.93 10.23 -2.75
N GLU A 419 5.74 8.97 -3.17
CA GLU A 419 6.45 8.42 -4.33
C GLU A 419 6.04 9.08 -5.64
N ASP A 420 4.74 9.32 -5.84
CA ASP A 420 4.26 9.99 -7.05
C ASP A 420 4.84 11.40 -7.15
N VAL A 421 4.82 12.17 -6.04
CA VAL A 421 5.44 13.51 -5.97
C VAL A 421 6.94 13.47 -6.21
N ALA A 422 7.66 12.49 -5.62
CA ALA A 422 9.10 12.32 -5.84
C ALA A 422 9.43 11.94 -7.29
N SER A 423 8.60 11.12 -7.92
CA SER A 423 8.77 10.75 -9.34
C SER A 423 8.59 11.95 -10.27
N MET A 424 7.72 12.90 -9.90
CA MET A 424 7.44 14.11 -10.66
C MET A 424 8.51 15.20 -10.47
N ASN A 425 9.24 15.22 -9.34
CA ASN A 425 10.13 16.31 -8.94
C ASN A 425 11.56 15.82 -8.60
N LYS A 426 12.54 16.09 -9.49
CA LYS A 426 13.99 15.83 -9.36
C LYS A 426 14.37 14.36 -9.13
N CYS A 427 14.88 13.67 -10.16
CA CYS A 427 15.31 12.26 -10.13
C CYS A 427 16.08 11.78 -8.88
N ASN A 428 16.94 12.63 -8.31
CA ASN A 428 17.78 12.27 -7.16
C ASN A 428 16.99 12.02 -5.87
N THR A 429 15.70 12.37 -5.79
CA THR A 429 14.89 12.14 -4.58
C THR A 429 14.44 10.70 -4.41
N GLN A 430 14.49 9.88 -5.47
CA GLN A 430 14.05 8.49 -5.42
C GLN A 430 15.01 7.57 -4.65
N HIS A 431 16.28 7.98 -4.49
CA HIS A 431 17.27 7.17 -3.78
C HIS A 431 16.98 7.05 -2.28
N TRP A 432 16.43 8.10 -1.64
CA TRP A 432 16.19 8.16 -0.19
C TRP A 432 14.70 8.23 0.19
N ILE A 433 13.82 7.85 -0.75
CA ILE A 433 12.36 7.99 -0.60
C ILE A 433 11.78 7.08 0.48
N LYS A 434 12.34 5.87 0.66
CA LYS A 434 11.87 4.92 1.69
C LYS A 434 12.30 5.36 3.07
N THR A 435 13.49 5.95 3.18
CA THR A 435 14.00 6.59 4.40
C THR A 435 13.10 7.76 4.79
N LEU A 436 12.67 8.57 3.80
CA LEU A 436 11.70 9.65 4.05
C LEU A 436 10.37 9.09 4.57
N GLN A 437 9.83 8.04 3.95
CA GLN A 437 8.62 7.36 4.43
C GLN A 437 8.79 6.83 5.88
N GLY A 438 9.94 6.25 6.22
CA GLY A 438 10.25 5.86 7.60
C GLY A 438 10.31 7.05 8.56
N LEU A 439 10.90 8.17 8.14
CA LEU A 439 10.95 9.42 8.92
C LEU A 439 9.57 10.05 9.10
N ILE A 440 8.67 9.97 8.11
CA ILE A 440 7.26 10.38 8.22
C ILE A 440 6.61 9.67 9.40
N SER A 441 6.65 8.34 9.43
CA SER A 441 6.12 7.54 10.55
C SER A 441 6.82 7.88 11.87
N GLY A 442 8.13 8.10 11.84
CA GLY A 442 8.90 8.54 13.00
C GLY A 442 8.38 9.86 13.58
N VAL A 443 8.22 10.89 12.76
CA VAL A 443 7.73 12.21 13.16
C VAL A 443 6.28 12.14 13.61
N GLN A 444 5.43 11.35 12.95
CA GLN A 444 4.06 11.09 13.38
C GLN A 444 4.00 10.55 14.82
N CYS A 445 4.83 9.57 15.15
CA CYS A 445 4.86 8.98 16.49
C CYS A 445 5.51 9.90 17.53
N PHE A 446 6.72 10.39 17.27
CA PHE A 446 7.50 11.15 18.25
C PHE A 446 7.09 12.61 18.37
N GLY A 447 6.84 13.28 17.24
CA GLY A 447 6.45 14.69 17.21
C GLY A 447 4.93 14.88 17.39
N GLY A 448 4.14 13.92 16.89
CA GLY A 448 2.68 13.97 16.97
C GLY A 448 2.11 13.21 18.18
N GLU A 449 2.12 11.89 18.13
CA GLU A 449 1.33 11.04 19.04
C GLU A 449 1.76 11.16 20.50
N VAL A 450 3.05 10.98 20.78
CA VAL A 450 3.56 10.91 22.16
C VAL A 450 3.24 12.20 22.94
N PRO A 451 3.58 13.42 22.46
CA PRO A 451 3.27 14.66 23.19
C PRO A 451 1.76 14.88 23.37
N PHE A 452 0.97 14.63 22.33
CA PHE A 452 -0.47 14.87 22.39
C PHE A 452 -1.21 13.85 23.24
N PHE A 453 -0.75 12.61 23.36
CA PHE A 453 -1.30 11.69 24.36
C PHE A 453 -1.07 12.18 25.79
N PHE A 454 0.10 12.73 26.10
CA PHE A 454 0.37 13.32 27.42
C PHE A 454 -0.46 14.59 27.69
N TRP A 455 -0.60 15.47 26.70
CA TRP A 455 -1.33 16.75 26.88
C TRP A 455 -2.83 16.68 26.61
N SER A 456 -3.34 15.58 26.03
CA SER A 456 -4.75 15.41 25.67
C SER A 456 -5.71 15.76 26.80
N GLY A 457 -5.44 15.30 28.03
CA GLY A 457 -6.28 15.57 29.20
C GLY A 457 -6.38 17.06 29.56
N TRP A 458 -5.27 17.81 29.42
CA TRP A 458 -5.28 19.26 29.65
C TRP A 458 -6.06 19.99 28.54
N ILE A 459 -5.85 19.58 27.28
CA ILE A 459 -6.55 20.16 26.12
C ILE A 459 -8.06 19.94 26.23
N MET A 460 -8.48 18.72 26.55
CA MET A 460 -9.90 18.36 26.71
C MET A 460 -10.56 19.13 27.86
N LYS A 461 -9.86 19.31 28.99
CA LYS A 461 -10.38 20.13 30.10
C LYS A 461 -10.54 21.61 29.73
N ARG A 462 -9.63 22.16 28.93
CA ARG A 462 -9.64 23.58 28.57
C ARG A 462 -10.62 23.92 27.44
N LEU A 463 -10.67 23.09 26.40
CA LEU A 463 -11.49 23.34 25.21
C LEU A 463 -12.86 22.66 25.29
N GLY A 464 -12.98 21.54 26.00
CA GLY A 464 -14.15 20.66 26.02
C GLY A 464 -14.18 19.69 24.82
N HIS A 465 -14.71 18.49 25.02
CA HIS A 465 -14.70 17.40 24.03
C HIS A 465 -15.30 17.80 22.67
N LEU A 466 -16.47 18.46 22.66
CA LEU A 466 -17.15 18.85 21.42
C LEU A 466 -16.37 19.89 20.59
N ASN A 467 -15.68 20.82 21.26
CA ASN A 467 -14.85 21.79 20.55
C ASN A 467 -13.58 21.12 20.02
N CYS A 468 -13.00 20.18 20.77
CA CYS A 468 -11.89 19.34 20.29
C CYS A 468 -12.29 18.56 19.03
N MET A 469 -13.48 17.97 18.99
CA MET A 469 -14.01 17.26 17.81
C MET A 469 -14.04 18.15 16.55
N SER A 470 -14.45 19.42 16.71
CA SER A 470 -14.45 20.39 15.61
C SER A 470 -13.03 20.80 15.20
N LEU A 471 -12.15 21.04 16.19
CA LEU A 471 -10.74 21.36 15.95
C LEU A 471 -10.06 20.27 15.11
N ILE A 472 -10.29 19.00 15.46
CA ILE A 472 -9.73 17.84 14.75
C ILE A 472 -10.14 17.85 13.28
N LEU A 473 -11.42 18.03 12.96
CA LEU A 473 -11.91 18.10 11.57
C LEU A 473 -11.29 19.29 10.81
N GLY A 474 -11.16 20.44 11.46
CA GLY A 474 -10.49 21.61 10.88
C GLY A 474 -9.01 21.36 10.57
N VAL A 475 -8.28 20.68 11.47
CA VAL A 475 -6.87 20.34 11.23
C VAL A 475 -6.73 19.27 10.15
N PHE A 476 -7.66 18.31 10.03
CA PHE A 476 -7.69 17.41 8.87
C PHE A 476 -7.83 18.17 7.55
N ALA A 477 -8.73 19.17 7.48
CA ALA A 477 -8.89 19.98 6.28
C ALA A 477 -7.60 20.72 5.90
N PHE A 478 -6.94 21.35 6.88
CA PHE A 478 -5.65 21.99 6.67
C PHE A 478 -4.58 20.99 6.22
N ARG A 479 -4.47 19.84 6.89
CA ARG A 479 -3.49 18.80 6.61
C ARG A 479 -3.62 18.26 5.18
N PHE A 480 -4.84 17.95 4.75
CA PHE A 480 -5.11 17.48 3.39
C PHE A 480 -4.86 18.55 2.33
N PHE A 481 -5.23 19.80 2.61
CA PHE A 481 -4.91 20.90 1.70
C PHE A 481 -3.39 21.09 1.56
N ALA A 482 -2.65 20.99 2.65
CA ALA A 482 -1.19 21.07 2.66
C ALA A 482 -0.54 19.93 1.86
N TYR A 483 -1.06 18.70 1.92
CA TYR A 483 -0.61 17.62 1.03
C TYR A 483 -0.86 17.94 -0.45
N SER A 484 -2.01 18.51 -0.79
CA SER A 484 -2.36 18.75 -2.20
C SER A 484 -1.50 19.79 -2.95
N ILE A 485 -0.77 20.62 -2.21
CA ILE A 485 0.15 21.64 -2.73
C ILE A 485 1.61 21.19 -2.63
N LEU A 486 1.87 19.96 -2.20
CA LEU A 486 3.20 19.44 -1.98
C LEU A 486 3.95 19.30 -3.30
N THR A 487 5.04 20.05 -3.43
CA THR A 487 5.96 19.95 -4.58
C THR A 487 7.24 19.23 -4.18
N ASN A 488 7.88 19.63 -3.08
CA ASN A 488 9.04 18.92 -2.55
C ASN A 488 8.59 17.95 -1.45
N PRO A 489 8.89 16.64 -1.56
CA PRO A 489 8.43 15.63 -0.63
C PRO A 489 8.94 15.84 0.81
N ILE A 490 10.07 16.55 1.04
CA ILE A 490 10.61 16.79 2.40
C ILE A 490 9.63 17.56 3.29
N TRP A 491 8.87 18.50 2.72
CA TRP A 491 7.94 19.33 3.50
C TRP A 491 6.84 18.54 4.20
N VAL A 492 6.59 17.31 3.75
CA VAL A 492 5.66 16.40 4.42
C VAL A 492 6.00 16.22 5.90
N LEU A 493 7.28 16.21 6.29
CA LEU A 493 7.71 16.03 7.68
C LEU A 493 7.18 17.12 8.60
N VAL A 494 7.07 18.36 8.11
CA VAL A 494 6.50 19.47 8.88
C VAL A 494 4.98 19.30 9.00
N ILE A 495 4.33 18.87 7.91
CA ILE A 495 2.89 18.59 7.88
C ILE A 495 2.55 17.47 8.88
N GLU A 496 3.41 16.45 9.01
CA GLU A 496 3.20 15.32 9.93
C GLU A 496 3.16 15.70 11.41
N LEU A 497 3.71 16.85 11.82
CA LEU A 497 3.54 17.33 13.19
C LEU A 497 2.06 17.55 13.56
N THR A 498 1.22 17.85 12.56
CA THR A 498 -0.23 17.96 12.75
C THR A 498 -0.90 16.63 13.08
N ASN A 499 -0.22 15.49 12.87
CA ASN A 499 -0.70 14.16 13.24
C ASN A 499 -1.03 14.03 14.74
N GLY A 500 -0.33 14.80 15.58
CA GLY A 500 -0.63 14.83 17.01
C GLY A 500 -2.06 15.25 17.31
N ILE A 501 -2.63 16.17 16.55
CA ILE A 501 -4.04 16.59 16.70
C ILE A 501 -4.97 15.61 15.99
N THR A 502 -4.69 15.30 14.72
CA THR A 502 -5.61 14.52 13.88
C THR A 502 -5.72 13.06 14.30
N PHE A 503 -4.69 12.50 14.94
CA PHE A 503 -4.69 11.13 15.44
C PHE A 503 -4.52 11.06 16.96
N GLY A 504 -3.47 11.67 17.53
CA GLY A 504 -3.20 11.60 18.97
C GLY A 504 -4.34 12.15 19.84
N LEU A 505 -4.71 13.42 19.65
CA LEU A 505 -5.84 14.05 20.34
C LEU A 505 -7.17 13.42 19.91
N ALA A 506 -7.33 13.11 18.62
CA ALA A 506 -8.56 12.50 18.11
C ALA A 506 -8.87 11.17 18.76
N TYR A 507 -7.89 10.28 18.88
CA TYR A 507 -8.04 8.99 19.53
C TYR A 507 -8.32 9.15 21.03
N ALA A 508 -7.64 10.09 21.71
CA ALA A 508 -7.92 10.37 23.12
C ALA A 508 -9.36 10.89 23.35
N VAL A 509 -9.85 11.79 22.49
CA VAL A 509 -11.22 12.31 22.53
C VAL A 509 -12.23 11.21 22.22
N LEU A 510 -11.95 10.37 21.21
CA LEU A 510 -12.80 9.23 20.83
C LEU A 510 -13.02 8.31 22.03
N MET A 511 -11.94 7.90 22.70
CA MET A 511 -12.01 6.98 23.83
C MET A 511 -12.66 7.62 25.07
N SER A 512 -12.26 8.86 25.41
CA SER A 512 -12.79 9.56 26.58
C SER A 512 -14.27 9.93 26.43
N TYR A 513 -14.71 10.30 25.23
CA TYR A 513 -16.12 10.66 25.03
C TYR A 513 -16.99 9.39 24.96
N ALA A 514 -16.47 8.29 24.43
CA ALA A 514 -17.15 6.99 24.47
C ALA A 514 -17.40 6.52 25.92
N SER A 515 -16.44 6.69 26.83
CA SER A 515 -16.64 6.33 28.24
C SER A 515 -17.67 7.22 28.93
N ILE A 516 -17.73 8.51 28.58
CA ILE A 516 -18.73 9.45 29.14
C ILE A 516 -20.15 9.10 28.67
N LEU A 517 -20.31 8.63 27.43
CA LEU A 517 -21.60 8.23 26.88
C LEU A 517 -22.06 6.83 27.33
N ALA A 518 -21.17 6.04 27.93
CA ALA A 518 -21.49 4.68 28.32
C ALA A 518 -22.41 4.65 29.55
N LEU A 519 -23.29 3.64 29.63
CA LEU A 519 -24.03 3.34 30.85
C LEU A 519 -23.07 2.78 31.91
N PRO A 520 -23.33 3.00 33.22
CA PRO A 520 -22.50 2.44 34.29
C PRO A 520 -22.32 0.93 34.12
N GLY A 521 -21.07 0.48 34.00
CA GLY A 521 -20.73 -0.93 33.78
C GLY A 521 -20.63 -1.39 32.31
N SER A 522 -20.83 -0.50 31.34
CA SER A 522 -20.73 -0.80 29.89
C SER A 522 -19.61 -0.06 29.15
N GLU A 523 -18.74 0.65 29.87
CA GLU A 523 -17.67 1.52 29.32
C GLU A 523 -16.79 0.82 28.30
N SER A 524 -16.28 -0.38 28.64
CA SER A 524 -15.42 -1.18 27.76
C SER A 524 -16.11 -1.56 26.45
N THR A 525 -17.43 -1.79 26.50
CA THR A 525 -18.21 -2.19 25.33
C THR A 525 -18.53 -1.00 24.43
N MET A 526 -18.85 0.16 25.01
CA MET A 526 -19.02 1.40 24.25
C MET A 526 -17.72 1.82 23.57
N ILE A 527 -16.60 1.71 24.28
CA ILE A 527 -15.25 1.92 23.73
C ILE A 527 -14.97 0.96 22.57
N GLY A 528 -15.26 -0.34 22.74
CA GLY A 528 -15.06 -1.35 21.70
C GLY A 528 -15.93 -1.09 20.46
N LEU A 529 -17.19 -0.70 20.66
CA LEU A 529 -18.12 -0.35 19.59
C LEU A 529 -17.61 0.85 18.79
N VAL A 530 -17.25 1.93 19.47
CA VAL A 530 -16.78 3.17 18.83
C VAL A 530 -15.46 2.94 18.09
N GLY A 531 -14.53 2.17 18.68
CA GLY A 531 -13.31 1.75 18.00
C GLY A 531 -13.60 0.90 16.76
N GLY A 532 -14.56 -0.01 16.86
CA GLY A 532 -15.05 -0.82 15.73
C GLY A 532 -15.69 0.00 14.61
N VAL A 533 -16.41 1.07 14.94
CA VAL A 533 -17.00 1.99 13.95
C VAL A 533 -15.90 2.85 13.29
N PHE A 534 -14.97 3.39 14.08
CA PHE A 534 -13.85 4.19 13.59
C PHE A 534 -12.95 3.40 12.62
N GLU A 535 -12.45 2.24 13.07
CA GLU A 535 -11.51 1.42 12.30
C GLU A 535 -12.24 0.51 11.31
N GLY A 536 -13.33 -0.14 11.71
CA GLY A 536 -14.03 -1.12 10.87
C GLY A 536 -14.84 -0.48 9.74
N ILE A 537 -15.59 0.59 10.01
CA ILE A 537 -16.44 1.26 8.99
C ILE A 537 -15.71 2.46 8.39
N GLY A 538 -15.20 3.35 9.25
CA GLY A 538 -14.57 4.61 8.83
C GLY A 538 -13.33 4.39 7.95
N VAL A 539 -12.31 3.71 8.47
CA VAL A 539 -11.06 3.44 7.71
C VAL A 539 -11.33 2.64 6.44
N SER A 540 -12.27 1.70 6.47
CA SER A 540 -12.64 0.92 5.29
C SER A 540 -13.23 1.78 4.18
N LEU A 541 -14.22 2.63 4.51
CA LEU A 541 -14.80 3.58 3.56
C LEU A 541 -13.75 4.57 3.04
N GLY A 542 -12.87 5.06 3.91
CA GLY A 542 -11.77 5.94 3.52
C GLY A 542 -10.79 5.29 2.54
N SER A 543 -10.49 4.01 2.74
CA SER A 543 -9.60 3.24 1.87
C SER A 543 -10.21 3.01 0.49
N LEU A 544 -11.50 2.68 0.42
CA LEU A 544 -12.22 2.46 -0.84
C LEU A 544 -12.43 3.78 -1.61
N ILE A 545 -12.98 4.81 -0.95
CA ILE A 545 -13.22 6.12 -1.56
C ILE A 545 -11.90 6.74 -2.01
N GLY A 546 -10.86 6.65 -1.17
CA GLY A 546 -9.51 7.09 -1.49
C GLY A 546 -8.98 6.42 -2.75
N GLY A 547 -9.09 5.08 -2.85
CA GLY A 547 -8.59 4.32 -4.00
C GLY A 547 -9.26 4.68 -5.31
N CYS A 548 -10.60 4.80 -5.31
CA CYS A 548 -11.38 5.20 -6.48
C CYS A 548 -11.09 6.64 -6.93
N LEU A 549 -11.00 7.58 -5.99
CA LEU A 549 -10.68 8.98 -6.33
C LEU A 549 -9.24 9.12 -6.82
N TYR A 550 -8.31 8.39 -6.20
CA TYR A 550 -6.89 8.42 -6.56
C TYR A 550 -6.67 7.87 -7.97
N ASP A 551 -7.38 6.82 -8.36
CA ASP A 551 -7.27 6.24 -9.70
C ASP A 551 -7.79 7.18 -10.79
N ASN A 552 -8.93 7.84 -10.54
CA ASN A 552 -9.60 8.70 -11.53
C ASN A 552 -9.04 10.12 -11.62
N TYR A 553 -8.60 10.71 -10.50
CA TYR A 553 -8.21 12.12 -10.43
C TYR A 553 -6.75 12.35 -10.01
N GLY A 554 -6.02 11.28 -9.69
CA GLY A 554 -4.67 11.34 -9.14
C GLY A 554 -4.61 11.82 -7.68
N GLY A 555 -3.42 11.74 -7.09
CA GLY A 555 -3.24 12.00 -5.65
C GLY A 555 -3.51 13.44 -5.21
N ALA A 556 -3.02 14.44 -5.95
CA ALA A 556 -3.14 15.84 -5.54
C ALA A 556 -4.60 16.31 -5.46
N GLN A 557 -5.42 15.96 -6.46
CA GLN A 557 -6.85 16.32 -6.47
C GLN A 557 -7.63 15.51 -5.43
N THR A 558 -7.30 14.24 -5.23
CA THR A 558 -7.91 13.41 -4.19
C THR A 558 -7.73 14.04 -2.82
N PHE A 559 -6.51 14.49 -2.47
CA PHE A 559 -6.27 15.20 -1.21
C PHE A 559 -7.06 16.52 -1.11
N ARG A 560 -7.28 17.26 -2.20
CA ARG A 560 -8.15 18.46 -2.17
C ARG A 560 -9.60 18.13 -1.89
N LEU A 561 -10.13 17.07 -2.49
CA LEU A 561 -11.51 16.62 -2.26
C LEU A 561 -11.72 16.24 -0.80
N PHE A 562 -10.77 15.51 -0.20
CA PHE A 562 -10.81 15.21 1.24
C PHE A 562 -10.65 16.47 2.12
N ALA A 563 -9.87 17.46 1.69
CA ALA A 563 -9.78 18.76 2.38
C ALA A 563 -11.13 19.49 2.40
N TYR A 564 -11.81 19.58 1.24
CA TYR A 564 -13.14 20.21 1.16
C TYR A 564 -14.19 19.43 1.95
N GLY A 565 -14.17 18.09 1.88
CA GLY A 565 -15.08 17.24 2.64
C GLY A 565 -14.92 17.39 4.16
N SER A 566 -13.68 17.40 4.66
CA SER A 566 -13.40 17.59 6.09
C SER A 566 -13.74 19.01 6.57
N ALA A 567 -13.49 20.05 5.75
CA ALA A 567 -13.91 21.42 6.05
C ALA A 567 -15.43 21.54 6.13
N LEU A 568 -16.16 20.96 5.18
CA LEU A 568 -17.62 20.91 5.16
C LEU A 568 -18.17 20.23 6.42
N MET A 569 -17.62 19.06 6.78
CA MET A 569 -18.03 18.34 7.99
C MET A 569 -17.71 19.12 9.27
N CYS A 570 -16.61 19.88 9.31
CA CYS A 570 -16.31 20.77 10.43
C CYS A 570 -17.38 21.86 10.59
N VAL A 571 -17.78 22.51 9.49
CA VAL A 571 -18.85 23.53 9.51
C VAL A 571 -20.17 22.93 9.95
N ILE A 572 -20.56 21.77 9.40
CA ILE A 572 -21.79 21.06 9.79
C ILE A 572 -21.75 20.73 11.29
N HIS A 573 -20.64 20.20 11.81
CA HIS A 573 -20.50 19.87 13.22
C HIS A 573 -20.66 21.10 14.13
N LEU A 574 -20.04 22.23 13.77
CA LEU A 574 -20.18 23.50 14.50
C LEU A 574 -21.63 24.04 14.47
N LEU A 575 -22.32 23.92 13.34
CA LEU A 575 -23.73 24.30 13.22
C LEU A 575 -24.62 23.41 14.09
N CYS A 576 -24.44 22.09 14.03
CA CYS A 576 -25.15 21.14 14.89
C CYS A 576 -24.93 21.46 16.37
N GLN A 577 -23.70 21.77 16.77
CA GLN A 577 -23.39 22.16 18.15
C GLN A 577 -24.13 23.44 18.58
N LYS A 578 -24.21 24.46 17.71
CA LYS A 578 -24.97 25.69 17.99
C LYS A 578 -26.47 25.43 18.13
N ILE A 579 -27.04 24.62 17.24
CA ILE A 579 -28.47 24.26 17.26
C ILE A 579 -28.82 23.48 18.54
N LEU A 580 -28.01 22.50 18.91
CA LEU A 580 -28.19 21.72 20.14
C LEU A 580 -28.09 22.57 21.40
N LYS A 581 -27.22 23.59 21.42
CA LYS A 581 -27.12 24.55 22.53
C LYS A 581 -28.32 25.50 22.62
N SER A 582 -28.91 25.86 21.48
CA SER A 582 -30.07 26.78 21.43
C SER A 582 -31.39 26.13 21.88
N ASN A 583 -31.52 24.81 21.72
CA ASN A 583 -32.72 24.07 22.13
C ASN A 583 -32.63 23.61 23.59
N LYS A 584 -33.19 24.38 24.54
CA LYS A 584 -33.25 24.04 25.98
C LYS A 584 -33.90 22.68 26.31
N LYS A 585 -34.74 22.12 25.44
CA LYS A 585 -35.30 20.75 25.59
C LYS A 585 -34.30 19.62 25.26
N LEU A 586 -33.22 19.93 24.54
CA LEU A 586 -32.10 19.03 24.23
C LEU A 586 -30.80 19.46 24.93
N SER A 587 -30.81 20.52 25.73
CA SER A 587 -29.59 21.09 26.28
C SER A 587 -29.00 20.19 27.37
N PHE A 588 -27.75 19.79 27.12
CA PHE A 588 -26.77 19.23 28.04
C PHE A 588 -27.04 19.57 29.51
N SER A 589 -27.47 18.59 30.31
CA SER A 589 -27.18 18.60 31.74
C SER A 589 -25.70 18.24 31.90
N THR A 590 -24.84 19.25 31.86
CA THR A 590 -23.45 19.13 32.27
C THR A 590 -23.41 18.77 33.76
N HIS A 591 -23.43 17.47 34.08
CA HIS A 591 -22.81 16.99 35.31
C HIS A 591 -21.34 16.71 34.99
N TYR A 592 -20.50 17.39 35.76
CA TYR A 592 -19.07 17.68 35.61
C TYR A 592 -18.16 16.51 35.29
#